data_AF-A0A2S2DWH1-F1
#
_entry.id   AF-A0A2S2DWH1-F1
#
_cell.length_a   1.000
_cell.length_b   1.000
_cell.length_c   1.000
_cell.angle_alpha   90.00
_cell.angle_beta   90.00
_cell.angle_gamma   90.00
#
_symmetry.space_group_name_H-M   'P 1'
#
loop_
_entity.id
_entity.type
_entity.pdbx_description
1 polymer ?
#
loop_
_entity_poly.entity_id
_entity_poly.type
_entity_poly.pdbx_seq_one_letter_code
_entity_poly.pdbx_strand_id
1 'polypeptide(L)'
;MNVEKAYASVNGLTMYYEIHGQGKPLVLVHGGGSTIHTNFAKIIPLLAANRRVIALELQAHGRTNDRNSDLSFEQDADDIAELLMQLGIPKADFLGFSNGGTTTLQVAIRHPNLVNKLILGSALAKRHGVPAWFWDFMSNAHLDNMPAALKEGYIQVASNPNNLQIMHDRDAKRMVHFIDIPDEQLIAIEAPTLIIIGDKDIISPEHALELHRLIANSELAIIPGGHGEYIGEVTTLNAEFKESELAVPLMEKFLNKN
;
A
#
# COMPACT_ATOMS: atom_id res chain seq x y z
N MET A 1 -20.69 9.13 5.91
CA MET A 1 -19.85 10.24 5.41
C MET A 1 -20.02 10.31 3.91
N ASN A 2 -20.08 11.51 3.32
CA ASN A 2 -20.10 11.61 1.85
C ASN A 2 -18.72 11.20 1.33
N VAL A 3 -18.70 10.28 0.36
CA VAL A 3 -17.48 9.81 -0.31
C VAL A 3 -17.44 10.46 -1.68
N GLU A 4 -16.38 11.20 -1.98
CA GLU A 4 -16.12 11.66 -3.34
C GLU A 4 -15.41 10.56 -4.11
N LYS A 5 -15.91 10.22 -5.30
CA LYS A 5 -15.35 9.20 -6.19
C LYS A 5 -15.07 9.86 -7.52
N ALA A 6 -13.83 9.80 -7.97
CA ALA A 6 -13.42 10.53 -9.15
C ALA A 6 -12.28 9.81 -9.89
N TYR A 7 -11.97 10.33 -11.07
CA TYR A 7 -10.86 9.89 -11.90
C TYR A 7 -10.00 11.10 -12.25
N ALA A 8 -8.69 10.89 -12.37
CA ALA A 8 -7.74 11.87 -12.85
C ALA A 8 -6.92 11.32 -14.02
N SER A 9 -6.52 12.19 -14.95
CA SER A 9 -5.63 11.84 -16.04
C SER A 9 -4.18 11.95 -15.57
N VAL A 10 -3.52 10.82 -15.28
CA VAL A 10 -2.22 10.73 -14.63
C VAL A 10 -1.28 9.86 -15.47
N ASN A 11 -0.27 10.44 -16.13
CA ASN A 11 0.78 9.68 -16.83
C ASN A 11 0.28 8.52 -17.72
N GLY A 12 -0.79 8.76 -18.49
CA GLY A 12 -1.43 7.75 -19.36
C GLY A 12 -2.49 6.86 -18.68
N LEU A 13 -2.78 7.12 -17.41
CA LEU A 13 -3.84 6.49 -16.63
C LEU A 13 -5.05 7.42 -16.51
N THR A 14 -6.23 6.83 -16.57
CA THR A 14 -7.47 7.32 -15.95
C THR A 14 -7.49 6.73 -14.54
N MET A 15 -6.73 7.34 -13.63
CA MET A 15 -6.49 6.84 -12.27
C MET A 15 -7.72 7.11 -11.40
N TYR A 16 -8.27 6.04 -10.82
CA TYR A 16 -9.38 6.11 -9.87
C TYR A 16 -8.91 6.44 -8.46
N TYR A 17 -9.67 7.28 -7.77
CA TYR A 17 -9.47 7.54 -6.35
C TYR A 17 -10.79 7.86 -5.63
N GLU A 18 -10.78 7.67 -4.32
CA GLU A 18 -11.84 8.06 -3.39
C GLU A 18 -11.29 9.05 -2.35
N ILE A 19 -12.09 10.07 -2.00
CA ILE A 19 -11.82 10.97 -0.87
C ILE A 19 -12.88 10.77 0.21
N HIS A 20 -12.43 10.49 1.42
CA HIS A 20 -13.25 10.29 2.61
C HIS A 20 -12.87 11.29 3.70
N GLY A 21 -13.84 11.79 4.44
CA GLY A 21 -13.59 12.67 5.59
C GLY A 21 -13.02 14.04 5.21
N GLN A 22 -12.48 14.74 6.19
CA GLN A 22 -11.89 16.09 6.07
C GLN A 22 -10.68 16.23 7.00
N GLY A 23 -9.85 17.25 6.80
CA GLY A 23 -8.68 17.52 7.64
C GLY A 23 -7.35 17.25 6.95
N LYS A 24 -6.34 16.80 7.72
CA LYS A 24 -5.00 16.53 7.18
C LYS A 24 -5.05 15.39 6.14
N PRO A 25 -4.43 15.54 4.96
CA PRO A 25 -4.44 14.52 3.91
C PRO A 25 -3.65 13.28 4.33
N LEU A 26 -4.27 12.11 4.19
CA LEU A 26 -3.65 10.79 4.36
C LEU A 26 -3.90 9.96 3.10
N VAL A 27 -2.85 9.62 2.38
CA VAL A 27 -2.91 8.82 1.16
C VAL A 27 -2.81 7.33 1.52
N LEU A 28 -3.73 6.51 1.02
CA LEU A 28 -3.71 5.05 1.18
C LEU A 28 -3.28 4.38 -0.12
N VAL A 29 -2.26 3.53 -0.05
CA VAL A 29 -1.68 2.81 -1.19
C VAL A 29 -1.80 1.30 -0.96
N HIS A 30 -2.63 0.63 -1.77
CA HIS A 30 -2.93 -0.79 -1.62
C HIS A 30 -1.76 -1.69 -2.05
N GLY A 31 -1.78 -2.94 -1.61
CA GLY A 31 -0.85 -4.00 -1.99
C GLY A 31 -1.16 -4.62 -3.36
N GLY A 32 -0.38 -5.64 -3.74
CA GLY A 32 -0.60 -6.37 -5.00
C GLY A 32 -1.91 -7.15 -4.96
N GLY A 33 -2.53 -7.36 -6.11
CA GLY A 33 -3.79 -8.08 -6.27
C GLY A 33 -5.00 -7.39 -5.65
N SER A 34 -4.81 -6.20 -5.07
CA SER A 34 -5.79 -5.56 -4.19
C SER A 34 -6.49 -4.38 -4.86
N THR A 35 -7.54 -3.91 -4.21
CA THR A 35 -8.25 -2.66 -4.51
C THR A 35 -8.25 -1.79 -3.24
N ILE A 36 -8.81 -0.58 -3.32
CA ILE A 36 -9.04 0.25 -2.14
C ILE A 36 -9.82 -0.54 -1.07
N HIS A 37 -10.86 -1.27 -1.49
CA HIS A 37 -11.79 -1.91 -0.56
C HIS A 37 -11.29 -3.25 -0.02
N THR A 38 -10.49 -4.01 -0.77
CA THR A 38 -9.94 -5.27 -0.25
C THR A 38 -8.89 -5.04 0.84
N ASN A 39 -8.12 -3.95 0.78
CA ASN A 39 -7.15 -3.63 1.83
C ASN A 39 -7.69 -2.74 2.95
N PHE A 40 -8.53 -1.75 2.64
CA PHE A 40 -8.73 -0.64 3.57
C PHE A 40 -10.19 -0.41 3.99
N ALA A 41 -11.15 -1.23 3.55
CA ALA A 41 -12.55 -1.03 3.88
C ALA A 41 -12.83 -0.96 5.39
N LYS A 42 -12.06 -1.71 6.21
CA LYS A 42 -12.21 -1.71 7.67
C LYS A 42 -11.60 -0.48 8.35
N ILE A 43 -10.53 0.09 7.81
CA ILE A 43 -9.82 1.22 8.44
C ILE A 43 -10.24 2.58 7.90
N ILE A 44 -10.75 2.67 6.66
CA ILE A 44 -11.17 3.94 6.05
C ILE A 44 -12.17 4.70 6.94
N PRO A 45 -13.26 4.09 7.44
CA PRO A 45 -14.22 4.82 8.28
C PRO A 45 -13.61 5.35 9.58
N LEU A 46 -12.65 4.62 10.15
CA LEU A 46 -11.98 4.99 11.40
C LEU A 46 -11.00 6.14 11.17
N LEU A 47 -10.18 6.06 10.12
CA LEU A 47 -9.22 7.11 9.75
C LEU A 47 -9.92 8.39 9.27
N ALA A 48 -11.00 8.25 8.49
CA ALA A 48 -11.76 9.36 7.92
C ALA A 48 -12.53 10.19 8.98
N ALA A 49 -12.64 9.69 10.22
CA ALA A 49 -13.20 10.45 11.33
C ALA A 49 -12.37 11.72 11.65
N ASN A 50 -11.06 11.67 11.43
CA ASN A 50 -10.13 12.75 11.78
C ASN A 50 -9.26 13.24 10.61
N ARG A 51 -9.37 12.61 9.43
CA ARG A 51 -8.46 12.82 8.30
C ARG A 51 -9.20 12.93 6.98
N ARG A 52 -8.60 13.67 6.05
CA ARG A 52 -8.96 13.62 4.64
C ARG A 52 -8.24 12.43 4.02
N VAL A 53 -8.88 11.28 4.01
CA VAL A 53 -8.32 10.04 3.46
C VAL A 53 -8.47 10.05 1.96
N ILE A 54 -7.36 9.82 1.24
CA ILE A 54 -7.28 9.77 -0.22
C ILE A 54 -6.83 8.36 -0.57
N ALA A 55 -7.75 7.49 -0.96
CA ALA A 55 -7.44 6.13 -1.36
C ALA A 55 -7.44 6.05 -2.88
N LEU A 56 -6.39 5.48 -3.47
CA LEU A 56 -6.22 5.41 -4.93
C LEU A 56 -6.02 3.96 -5.38
N GLU A 57 -6.32 3.70 -6.65
CA GLU A 57 -6.01 2.42 -7.30
C GLU A 57 -4.86 2.61 -8.28
N LEU A 58 -3.80 1.80 -8.14
CA LEU A 58 -2.61 1.84 -8.98
C LEU A 58 -2.89 1.31 -10.40
N GLN A 59 -1.93 1.47 -11.32
CA GLN A 59 -2.03 0.97 -12.69
C GLN A 59 -2.53 -0.48 -12.74
N ALA A 60 -3.49 -0.76 -13.63
CA ALA A 60 -4.15 -2.05 -13.83
C ALA A 60 -5.02 -2.57 -12.65
N HIS A 61 -5.04 -1.89 -11.50
CA HIS A 61 -5.80 -2.32 -10.33
C HIS A 61 -7.19 -1.70 -10.27
N GLY A 62 -8.17 -2.51 -9.88
CA GLY A 62 -9.56 -2.09 -9.72
C GLY A 62 -10.11 -1.35 -10.94
N ARG A 63 -10.44 -0.07 -10.76
CA ARG A 63 -11.03 0.83 -11.75
C ARG A 63 -9.99 1.62 -12.54
N THR A 64 -8.73 1.65 -12.12
CA THR A 64 -7.66 2.30 -12.87
C THR A 64 -7.28 1.42 -14.06
N ASN A 65 -7.19 2.03 -15.26
CA ASN A 65 -6.86 1.28 -16.46
C ASN A 65 -5.40 0.78 -16.44
N ASP A 66 -5.12 -0.12 -17.39
CA ASP A 66 -3.76 -0.46 -17.77
C ASP A 66 -3.28 0.50 -18.87
N ARG A 67 -2.04 1.01 -18.77
CA ARG A 67 -1.40 1.83 -19.83
C ARG A 67 -0.50 1.00 -20.75
N ASN A 68 -0.69 -0.31 -20.79
CA ASN A 68 0.05 -1.26 -21.61
C ASN A 68 1.57 -1.27 -21.34
N SER A 69 1.98 -1.03 -20.10
CA SER A 69 3.39 -1.03 -19.67
C SER A 69 3.59 -1.85 -18.40
N ASP A 70 4.81 -2.34 -18.17
CA ASP A 70 5.14 -3.06 -16.93
C ASP A 70 4.94 -2.18 -15.69
N LEU A 71 4.64 -2.81 -14.55
CA LEU A 71 4.55 -2.12 -13.26
C LEU A 71 5.95 -1.92 -12.68
N SER A 72 6.18 -0.76 -12.09
CA SER A 72 7.35 -0.48 -11.24
C SER A 72 6.92 0.37 -10.06
N PHE A 73 7.55 0.17 -8.91
CA PHE A 73 7.24 0.94 -7.70
C PHE A 73 7.59 2.41 -7.87
N GLU A 74 8.62 2.69 -8.67
CA GLU A 74 9.08 4.04 -9.02
C GLU A 74 8.03 4.78 -9.85
N GLN A 75 7.48 4.14 -10.88
CA GLN A 75 6.43 4.77 -11.70
C GLN A 75 5.13 4.93 -10.91
N ASP A 76 4.77 3.96 -10.07
CA ASP A 76 3.61 4.09 -9.18
C ASP A 76 3.78 5.32 -8.25
N ALA A 77 4.98 5.56 -7.73
CA ALA A 77 5.28 6.75 -6.92
C ALA A 77 5.16 8.07 -7.70
N ASP A 78 5.65 8.10 -8.95
CA ASP A 78 5.53 9.26 -9.84
C ASP A 78 4.07 9.57 -10.21
N ASP A 79 3.25 8.53 -10.38
CA ASP A 79 1.81 8.68 -10.64
C ASP A 79 1.07 9.25 -9.42
N ILE A 80 1.40 8.79 -8.22
CA ILE A 80 0.84 9.33 -6.98
C ILE A 80 1.20 10.81 -6.81
N ALA A 81 2.46 11.18 -7.11
CA ALA A 81 2.91 12.57 -7.05
C ALA A 81 2.12 13.48 -8.00
N GLU A 82 1.91 13.03 -9.24
CA GLU A 82 1.10 13.72 -10.25
C GLU A 82 -0.36 13.88 -9.79
N LEU A 83 -0.97 12.82 -9.24
CA LEU A 83 -2.32 12.90 -8.68
C LEU A 83 -2.42 13.97 -7.58
N LEU A 84 -1.49 13.97 -6.62
CA LEU A 84 -1.50 14.93 -5.53
C LEU A 84 -1.28 16.37 -6.01
N MET A 85 -0.44 16.57 -7.03
CA MET A 85 -0.27 17.88 -7.67
C MET A 85 -1.60 18.38 -8.25
N GLN A 86 -2.32 17.55 -9.02
CA GLN A 86 -3.60 17.91 -9.61
C GLN A 86 -4.68 18.20 -8.55
N LEU A 87 -4.65 17.48 -7.43
CA LEU A 87 -5.54 17.72 -6.28
C LEU A 87 -5.14 18.95 -5.44
N GLY A 88 -4.04 19.64 -5.78
CA GLY A 88 -3.55 20.79 -5.05
C GLY A 88 -3.03 20.45 -3.65
N ILE A 89 -2.47 19.24 -3.48
CA ILE A 89 -1.98 18.73 -2.20
C ILE A 89 -0.45 18.74 -2.23
N PRO A 90 0.20 19.78 -1.67
CA PRO A 90 1.66 19.90 -1.72
C PRO A 90 2.38 18.96 -0.75
N LYS A 91 1.67 18.44 0.27
CA LYS A 91 2.23 17.57 1.30
C LYS A 91 1.16 16.69 1.95
N ALA A 92 1.44 15.41 2.18
CA ALA A 92 0.51 14.46 2.78
C ALA A 92 1.20 13.45 3.71
N ASP A 93 0.41 12.86 4.61
CA ASP A 93 0.78 11.61 5.28
C ASP A 93 0.50 10.44 4.31
N PHE A 94 1.25 9.35 4.42
CA PHE A 94 1.07 8.16 3.59
C PHE A 94 0.93 6.90 4.45
N LEU A 95 0.03 6.00 4.06
CA LEU A 95 -0.07 4.64 4.56
C LEU A 95 -0.06 3.69 3.36
N GLY A 96 1.03 2.96 3.22
CA GLY A 96 1.17 1.92 2.21
C GLY A 96 1.13 0.54 2.85
N PHE A 97 0.45 -0.42 2.23
CA PHE A 97 0.44 -1.81 2.66
C PHE A 97 1.07 -2.74 1.63
N SER A 98 1.95 -3.66 2.07
CA SER A 98 2.59 -4.66 1.21
C SER A 98 3.34 -4.01 0.04
N ASN A 99 3.00 -4.33 -1.20
CA ASN A 99 3.54 -3.67 -2.39
C ASN A 99 3.29 -2.14 -2.38
N GLY A 100 2.15 -1.68 -1.82
CA GLY A 100 1.89 -0.26 -1.61
C GLY A 100 2.79 0.37 -0.55
N GLY A 101 3.30 -0.43 0.41
CA GLY A 101 4.36 -0.03 1.33
C GLY A 101 5.69 0.19 0.61
N THR A 102 6.03 -0.68 -0.34
CA THR A 102 7.19 -0.50 -1.22
C THR A 102 7.04 0.72 -2.13
N THR A 103 5.86 0.94 -2.73
CA THR A 103 5.55 2.18 -3.47
C THR A 103 5.70 3.41 -2.58
N THR A 104 5.25 3.33 -1.33
CA THR A 104 5.35 4.44 -0.35
C THR A 104 6.81 4.77 0.00
N LEU A 105 7.70 3.76 0.08
CA LEU A 105 9.15 4.00 0.15
C LEU A 105 9.63 4.80 -1.06
N GLN A 106 9.22 4.41 -2.27
CA GLN A 106 9.60 5.12 -3.49
C GLN A 106 9.04 6.55 -3.55
N VAL A 107 7.84 6.81 -3.01
CA VAL A 107 7.33 8.19 -2.87
C VAL A 107 8.28 9.02 -1.99
N ALA A 108 8.74 8.48 -0.87
CA ALA A 108 9.66 9.20 0.02
C ALA A 108 11.06 9.41 -0.58
N ILE A 109 11.55 8.45 -1.37
CA ILE A 109 12.86 8.53 -2.04
C ILE A 109 12.82 9.54 -3.19
N ARG A 110 11.79 9.48 -4.03
CA ARG A 110 11.70 10.23 -5.29
C ARG A 110 11.06 11.61 -5.12
N HIS A 111 10.13 11.72 -4.18
CA HIS A 111 9.32 12.92 -3.92
C HIS A 111 9.33 13.31 -2.43
N PRO A 112 10.50 13.44 -1.77
CA PRO A 112 10.59 13.65 -0.32
C PRO A 112 9.80 14.86 0.18
N ASN A 113 9.70 15.92 -0.65
CA ASN A 113 8.96 17.14 -0.31
C ASN A 113 7.44 16.93 -0.18
N LEU A 114 6.88 15.89 -0.82
CA LEU A 114 5.46 15.55 -0.71
C LEU A 114 5.14 14.84 0.62
N VAL A 115 6.14 14.30 1.31
CA VAL A 115 5.93 13.42 2.45
C VAL A 115 5.97 14.20 3.77
N ASN A 116 4.88 14.12 4.53
CA ASN A 116 4.83 14.57 5.92
C ASN A 116 5.19 13.45 6.89
N LYS A 117 4.54 12.29 6.79
CA LYS A 117 4.81 11.09 7.57
C LYS A 117 4.52 9.83 6.75
N LEU A 118 5.21 8.74 7.07
CA LEU A 118 5.04 7.44 6.43
C LEU A 118 4.53 6.41 7.43
N ILE A 119 3.58 5.59 7.01
CA ILE A 119 3.26 4.31 7.64
C ILE A 119 3.55 3.23 6.61
N LEU A 120 4.57 2.42 6.90
CA LEU A 120 5.02 1.30 6.09
C LEU A 120 4.45 0.02 6.67
N GLY A 121 3.26 -0.35 6.21
CA GLY A 121 2.61 -1.60 6.59
C GLY A 121 3.15 -2.76 5.76
N SER A 122 3.85 -3.71 6.37
CA SER A 122 4.34 -4.92 5.67
C SER A 122 5.14 -4.59 4.40
N ALA A 123 5.95 -3.52 4.43
CA ALA A 123 6.72 -3.08 3.27
C ALA A 123 7.95 -3.97 3.03
N LEU A 124 8.18 -4.33 1.77
CA LEU A 124 9.39 -5.03 1.35
C LEU A 124 10.36 -4.05 0.69
N ALA A 125 11.63 -4.09 1.08
CA ALA A 125 12.70 -3.28 0.45
C ALA A 125 13.88 -4.12 -0.02
N LYS A 126 14.05 -5.33 0.54
CA LYS A 126 15.16 -6.25 0.27
C LYS A 126 14.62 -7.64 0.01
N ARG A 127 15.22 -8.39 -0.92
CA ARG A 127 14.75 -9.73 -1.28
C ARG A 127 14.88 -10.72 -0.14
N HIS A 128 15.86 -10.54 0.74
CA HIS A 128 16.00 -11.37 1.95
C HIS A 128 14.97 -11.03 3.03
N GLY A 129 14.11 -10.02 2.82
CA GLY A 129 13.09 -9.62 3.77
C GLY A 129 11.89 -10.55 3.86
N VAL A 130 11.81 -11.52 2.95
CA VAL A 130 10.81 -12.60 2.91
C VAL A 130 11.53 -13.96 2.89
N PRO A 131 10.86 -15.06 3.28
CA PRO A 131 11.40 -16.40 3.16
C PRO A 131 11.82 -16.74 1.72
N ALA A 132 12.90 -17.50 1.55
CA ALA A 132 13.43 -17.85 0.22
C ALA A 132 12.38 -18.51 -0.71
N TRP A 133 11.49 -19.35 -0.15
CA TRP A 133 10.42 -20.02 -0.91
C TRP A 133 9.42 -19.04 -1.54
N PHE A 134 9.32 -17.81 -1.04
CA PHE A 134 8.43 -16.78 -1.58
C PHE A 134 8.75 -16.48 -3.04
N TRP A 135 10.02 -16.46 -3.41
CA TRP A 135 10.43 -16.13 -4.77
C TRP A 135 10.04 -17.23 -5.77
N ASP A 136 10.20 -18.50 -5.38
CA ASP A 136 9.72 -19.63 -6.17
C ASP A 136 8.19 -19.62 -6.29
N PHE A 137 7.49 -19.27 -5.21
CA PHE A 137 6.04 -19.07 -5.22
C PHE A 137 5.62 -17.99 -6.24
N MET A 138 6.28 -16.84 -6.24
CA MET A 138 5.98 -15.76 -7.20
C MET A 138 6.32 -16.13 -8.65
N SER A 139 7.41 -16.86 -8.88
CA SER A 139 7.76 -17.34 -10.23
C SER A 139 6.77 -18.38 -10.79
N ASN A 140 6.02 -19.05 -9.92
CA ASN A 140 4.98 -20.01 -10.29
C ASN A 140 3.56 -19.46 -10.00
N ALA A 141 3.43 -18.14 -9.85
CA ALA A 141 2.13 -17.51 -9.62
C ALA A 141 1.22 -17.71 -10.84
N HIS A 142 0.02 -18.21 -10.59
CA HIS A 142 -1.02 -18.38 -11.58
C HIS A 142 -2.31 -17.79 -11.04
N LEU A 143 -3.12 -17.21 -11.93
CA LEU A 143 -4.36 -16.56 -11.52
C LEU A 143 -5.25 -17.52 -10.71
N ASP A 144 -5.27 -18.81 -11.04
CA ASP A 144 -6.03 -19.81 -10.30
C ASP A 144 -5.67 -19.88 -8.80
N ASN A 145 -4.42 -19.58 -8.45
CA ASN A 145 -3.91 -19.61 -7.08
C ASN A 145 -4.11 -18.28 -6.33
N MET A 146 -4.54 -17.21 -7.00
CA MET A 146 -4.84 -15.94 -6.34
C MET A 146 -6.03 -16.10 -5.36
N PRO A 147 -5.97 -15.52 -4.14
CA PRO A 147 -7.05 -15.61 -3.16
C PRO A 147 -8.41 -15.19 -3.74
N ALA A 148 -9.45 -15.99 -3.47
CA ALA A 148 -10.80 -15.75 -4.01
C ALA A 148 -11.33 -14.36 -3.66
N ALA A 149 -11.15 -13.92 -2.41
CA ALA A 149 -11.61 -12.60 -1.96
C ALA A 149 -10.96 -11.42 -2.74
N LEU A 150 -9.70 -11.56 -3.17
CA LEU A 150 -9.04 -10.56 -4.00
C LEU A 150 -9.60 -10.56 -5.43
N LYS A 151 -9.82 -11.76 -6.01
CA LYS A 151 -10.46 -11.89 -7.34
C LYS A 151 -11.84 -11.27 -7.36
N GLU A 152 -12.66 -11.62 -6.37
CA GLU A 152 -14.02 -11.12 -6.21
C GLU A 152 -14.02 -9.61 -6.01
N GLY A 153 -13.14 -9.11 -5.14
CA GLY A 153 -12.98 -7.68 -4.90
C GLY A 153 -12.59 -6.90 -6.16
N TYR A 154 -11.70 -7.44 -7.00
CA TYR A 154 -11.37 -6.85 -8.30
C TYR A 154 -12.57 -6.87 -9.25
N ILE A 155 -13.20 -8.03 -9.45
CA ILE A 155 -14.33 -8.22 -10.38
C ILE A 155 -15.50 -7.32 -10.02
N GLN A 156 -15.76 -7.10 -8.73
CA GLN A 156 -16.85 -6.26 -8.25
C GLN A 156 -16.69 -4.79 -8.67
N VAL A 157 -15.44 -4.32 -8.84
CA VAL A 157 -15.16 -2.91 -9.02
C VAL A 157 -14.65 -2.54 -10.40
N ALA A 158 -13.94 -3.45 -11.05
CA ALA A 158 -13.26 -3.19 -12.31
C ALA A 158 -14.26 -2.89 -13.43
N SER A 159 -13.91 -1.92 -14.29
CA SER A 159 -14.72 -1.59 -15.46
C SER A 159 -14.75 -2.72 -16.49
N ASN A 160 -13.73 -3.58 -16.49
CA ASN A 160 -13.67 -4.80 -17.30
C ASN A 160 -13.08 -5.95 -16.47
N PRO A 161 -13.90 -6.89 -15.97
CA PRO A 161 -13.43 -8.05 -15.20
C PRO A 161 -12.39 -8.92 -15.92
N ASN A 162 -12.37 -8.93 -17.26
CA ASN A 162 -11.40 -9.69 -18.04
C ASN A 162 -9.96 -9.16 -17.89
N ASN A 163 -9.79 -7.94 -17.37
CA ASN A 163 -8.45 -7.38 -17.09
C ASN A 163 -7.81 -7.96 -15.82
N LEU A 164 -8.52 -8.81 -15.06
CA LEU A 164 -7.98 -9.47 -13.87
C LEU A 164 -6.68 -10.24 -14.16
N GLN A 165 -6.63 -10.95 -15.30
CA GLN A 165 -5.43 -11.67 -15.73
C GLN A 165 -4.26 -10.71 -15.99
N ILE A 166 -4.52 -9.57 -16.64
CA ILE A 166 -3.50 -8.55 -16.92
C ILE A 166 -2.93 -8.00 -15.60
N MET A 167 -3.80 -7.64 -14.65
CA MET A 167 -3.39 -7.16 -13.34
C MET A 167 -2.53 -8.20 -12.61
N HIS A 168 -3.02 -9.45 -12.52
CA HIS A 168 -2.30 -10.55 -11.89
C HIS A 168 -0.91 -10.77 -12.49
N ASP A 169 -0.82 -10.89 -13.82
CA ASP A 169 0.44 -11.20 -14.50
C ASP A 169 1.46 -10.08 -14.37
N ARG A 170 0.98 -8.82 -14.36
CA ARG A 170 1.82 -7.65 -14.14
C ARG A 170 2.37 -7.58 -12.72
N ASP A 171 1.55 -7.87 -11.72
CA ASP A 171 1.99 -7.93 -10.32
C ASP A 171 2.98 -9.06 -10.06
N ALA A 172 2.70 -10.25 -10.59
CA ALA A 172 3.61 -11.39 -10.52
C ALA A 172 4.95 -11.05 -11.17
N LYS A 173 4.93 -10.47 -12.37
CA LYS A 173 6.13 -10.02 -13.09
C LYS A 173 6.91 -8.98 -12.28
N ARG A 174 6.25 -7.97 -11.68
CA ARG A 174 6.91 -6.97 -10.82
C ARG A 174 7.66 -7.63 -9.67
N MET A 175 7.05 -8.61 -9.01
CA MET A 175 7.67 -9.30 -7.87
C MET A 175 8.80 -10.24 -8.29
N VAL A 176 8.65 -10.97 -9.40
CA VAL A 176 9.74 -11.80 -9.95
C VAL A 176 10.99 -10.95 -10.22
N HIS A 177 10.79 -9.77 -10.83
CA HIS A 177 11.84 -8.81 -11.14
C HIS A 177 12.12 -7.80 -10.02
N PHE A 178 11.69 -8.07 -8.78
CA PHE A 178 11.96 -7.18 -7.64
C PHE A 178 13.46 -6.99 -7.45
N ILE A 179 13.88 -5.72 -7.38
CA ILE A 179 15.25 -5.29 -7.11
C ILE A 179 15.29 -4.62 -5.74
N ASP A 180 16.33 -4.94 -4.96
CA ASP A 180 16.55 -4.33 -3.66
C ASP A 180 16.68 -2.81 -3.76
N ILE A 181 15.99 -2.10 -2.87
CA ILE A 181 16.20 -0.67 -2.67
C ILE A 181 17.55 -0.49 -1.99
N PRO A 182 18.50 0.26 -2.55
CA PRO A 182 19.82 0.46 -1.93
C PRO A 182 19.74 1.12 -0.54
N ASP A 183 20.66 0.76 0.36
CA ASP A 183 20.66 1.27 1.75
C ASP A 183 20.75 2.79 1.79
N GLU A 184 21.55 3.39 0.90
CA GLU A 184 21.72 4.84 0.81
C GLU A 184 20.40 5.56 0.51
N GLN A 185 19.48 4.94 -0.22
CA GLN A 185 18.17 5.52 -0.50
C GLN A 185 17.25 5.42 0.72
N LEU A 186 17.31 4.30 1.46
CA LEU A 186 16.55 4.13 2.69
C LEU A 186 17.04 5.08 3.81
N ILE A 187 18.36 5.24 3.92
CA ILE A 187 19.01 6.17 4.86
C ILE A 187 18.63 7.63 4.56
N ALA A 188 18.42 7.97 3.29
CA ALA A 188 18.03 9.32 2.88
C ALA A 188 16.57 9.69 3.23
N ILE A 189 15.75 8.74 3.72
CA ILE A 189 14.37 9.02 4.14
C ILE A 189 14.39 9.78 5.48
N GLU A 190 14.17 11.08 5.42
CA GLU A 190 14.12 11.96 6.60
C GLU A 190 12.74 11.99 7.29
N ALA A 191 11.67 11.66 6.55
CA ALA A 191 10.31 11.75 7.05
C ALA A 191 10.10 10.83 8.27
N PRO A 192 9.40 11.29 9.32
CA PRO A 192 8.98 10.43 10.42
C PRO A 192 8.22 9.22 9.86
N THR A 193 8.61 8.03 10.30
CA THR A 193 8.13 6.78 9.70
C THR A 193 7.67 5.81 10.79
N LEU A 194 6.51 5.18 10.61
CA LEU A 194 6.09 4.03 11.38
C LEU A 194 6.21 2.78 10.51
N ILE A 195 7.00 1.81 10.95
CA ILE A 195 7.08 0.48 10.34
C ILE A 195 6.18 -0.44 11.16
N ILE A 196 5.22 -1.10 10.51
CA ILE A 196 4.27 -1.99 11.19
C ILE A 196 4.09 -3.30 10.42
N ILE A 197 4.22 -4.43 11.12
CA ILE A 197 4.02 -5.78 10.59
C ILE A 197 3.31 -6.69 11.60
N GLY A 198 2.76 -7.80 11.11
CA GLY A 198 2.37 -8.92 11.97
C GLY A 198 3.58 -9.73 12.47
N ASP A 199 3.44 -10.46 13.58
CA ASP A 199 4.48 -11.37 14.09
C ASP A 199 4.55 -12.70 13.31
N LYS A 200 3.52 -13.01 12.52
CA LYS A 200 3.42 -14.14 11.59
C LYS A 200 3.28 -13.68 10.13
N ASP A 201 3.79 -12.48 9.85
CA ASP A 201 3.75 -11.88 8.52
C ASP A 201 4.68 -12.63 7.53
N ILE A 202 4.44 -12.45 6.24
CA ILE A 202 5.38 -12.89 5.20
C ILE A 202 6.66 -12.05 5.24
N ILE A 203 6.54 -10.78 5.64
CA ILE A 203 7.67 -9.90 5.90
C ILE A 203 8.30 -10.29 7.23
N SER A 204 9.57 -10.64 7.21
CA SER A 204 10.28 -11.07 8.41
C SER A 204 10.43 -9.93 9.44
N PRO A 205 10.34 -10.22 10.75
CA PRO A 205 10.72 -9.29 11.82
C PRO A 205 12.12 -8.71 11.66
N GLU A 206 13.07 -9.49 11.17
CA GLU A 206 14.45 -9.08 10.92
C GLU A 206 14.52 -7.97 9.87
N HIS A 207 13.72 -8.07 8.81
CA HIS A 207 13.63 -7.05 7.77
C HIS A 207 12.98 -5.76 8.27
N ALA A 208 11.90 -5.87 9.04
CA ALA A 208 11.28 -4.69 9.65
C ALA A 208 12.25 -3.97 10.60
N LEU A 209 13.07 -4.73 11.34
CA LEU A 209 14.13 -4.18 12.18
C LEU A 209 15.27 -3.56 11.36
N GLU A 210 15.65 -4.15 10.22
CA GLU A 210 16.63 -3.57 9.30
C GLU A 210 16.16 -2.22 8.76
N LEU A 211 14.91 -2.13 8.28
CA LEU A 211 14.32 -0.85 7.87
C LEU A 211 14.33 0.18 8.99
N HIS A 212 13.99 -0.24 10.21
CA HIS A 212 14.01 0.64 11.39
C HIS A 212 15.42 1.18 11.71
N ARG A 213 16.46 0.37 11.46
CA ARG A 213 17.85 0.80 11.65
C ARG A 213 18.36 1.73 10.55
N LEU A 214 17.88 1.56 9.32
CA LEU A 214 18.28 2.39 8.17
C LEU A 214 17.54 3.74 8.18
N ILE A 215 16.25 3.76 8.49
CA ILE A 215 15.44 4.99 8.50
C ILE A 215 15.54 5.64 9.89
N ALA A 216 16.37 6.68 10.01
CA ALA A 216 16.74 7.28 11.30
C ALA A 216 15.54 7.74 12.16
N ASN A 217 14.51 8.32 11.52
CA ASN A 217 13.34 8.87 12.20
C ASN A 217 12.16 7.89 12.24
N SER A 218 12.44 6.59 12.45
CA SER A 218 11.41 5.56 12.44
C SER A 218 11.01 5.04 13.82
N GLU A 219 9.78 4.53 13.91
CA GLU A 219 9.24 3.73 15.00
C GLU A 219 8.88 2.34 14.46
N LEU A 220 9.03 1.30 15.28
CA LEU A 220 8.75 -0.08 14.90
C LEU A 220 7.62 -0.67 15.76
N ALA A 221 6.63 -1.26 15.11
CA ALA A 221 5.56 -2.03 15.74
C ALA A 221 5.47 -3.43 15.11
N ILE A 222 5.75 -4.46 15.90
CA ILE A 222 5.50 -5.86 15.53
C ILE A 222 4.37 -6.34 16.44
N ILE A 223 3.23 -6.68 15.86
CA ILE A 223 2.00 -6.98 16.59
C ILE A 223 1.49 -8.39 16.27
N PRO A 224 0.75 -9.04 17.18
CA PRO A 224 0.20 -10.36 16.91
C PRO A 224 -0.67 -10.36 15.64
N GLY A 225 -0.40 -11.28 14.71
CA GLY A 225 -1.21 -11.46 13.51
C GLY A 225 -0.42 -11.79 12.24
N GLY A 226 -1.15 -12.15 11.18
CA GLY A 226 -0.61 -12.40 9.85
C GLY A 226 -0.52 -11.15 8.97
N HIS A 227 -0.17 -11.36 7.70
CA HIS A 227 -0.04 -10.30 6.69
C HIS A 227 -1.38 -9.59 6.44
N GLY A 228 -1.51 -8.34 6.92
CA GLY A 228 -2.69 -7.49 6.71
C GLY A 228 -3.80 -7.62 7.75
N GLU A 229 -3.65 -8.47 8.77
CA GLU A 229 -4.69 -8.69 9.80
C GLU A 229 -4.96 -7.42 10.61
N TYR A 230 -3.91 -6.67 10.91
CA TYR A 230 -3.97 -5.42 11.67
C TYR A 230 -4.63 -4.24 10.93
N ILE A 231 -4.91 -4.39 9.63
CA ILE A 231 -5.74 -3.46 8.85
C ILE A 231 -7.08 -4.07 8.42
N GLY A 232 -7.36 -5.32 8.80
CA GLY A 232 -8.57 -6.02 8.39
C GLY A 232 -8.62 -6.26 6.88
N GLU A 233 -7.47 -6.60 6.29
CA GLU A 233 -7.36 -6.99 4.88
C GLU A 233 -8.30 -8.17 4.61
N VAL A 234 -9.01 -8.15 3.47
CA VAL A 234 -10.16 -9.03 3.23
C VAL A 234 -9.83 -10.53 3.32
N THR A 235 -8.61 -10.95 2.98
CA THR A 235 -8.19 -12.36 3.05
C THR A 235 -7.92 -12.85 4.48
N THR A 236 -7.81 -11.92 5.43
CA THR A 236 -7.58 -12.21 6.85
C THR A 236 -8.88 -12.30 7.66
N LEU A 237 -9.98 -11.78 7.11
CA LEU A 237 -11.27 -11.70 7.79
C LEU A 237 -11.89 -13.09 7.97
N ASN A 238 -12.30 -13.37 9.19
CA ASN A 238 -13.00 -14.60 9.57
C ASN A 238 -14.11 -14.29 10.59
N ALA A 239 -14.85 -15.31 11.03
CA ALA A 239 -15.99 -15.14 11.94
C ALA A 239 -15.61 -14.58 13.33
N GLU A 240 -14.33 -14.66 13.72
CA GLU A 240 -13.82 -14.20 15.01
C GLU A 240 -13.23 -12.78 14.96
N PHE A 241 -13.11 -12.17 13.77
CA PHE A 241 -12.56 -10.84 13.58
C PHE A 241 -13.26 -9.79 14.46
N LYS A 242 -12.45 -8.97 15.15
CA LYS A 242 -12.96 -7.84 15.93
C LYS A 242 -12.30 -6.54 15.49
N GLU A 243 -13.08 -5.48 15.32
CA GLU A 243 -12.55 -4.14 15.01
C GLU A 243 -11.54 -3.64 16.06
N SER A 244 -11.61 -4.13 17.31
CA SER A 244 -10.64 -3.82 18.36
C SER A 244 -9.22 -4.36 18.10
N GLU A 245 -9.06 -5.29 17.15
CA GLU A 245 -7.77 -5.87 16.76
C GLU A 245 -7.05 -5.01 15.70
N LEU A 246 -7.75 -4.03 15.12
CA LEU A 246 -7.16 -3.11 14.15
C LEU A 246 -6.15 -2.17 14.81
N ALA A 247 -5.02 -1.95 14.14
CA ALA A 247 -3.95 -1.08 14.62
C ALA A 247 -4.21 0.42 14.39
N VAL A 248 -5.44 0.82 14.02
CA VAL A 248 -5.79 2.23 13.75
C VAL A 248 -5.45 3.17 14.92
N PRO A 249 -5.72 2.84 16.20
CA PRO A 249 -5.33 3.72 17.31
C PRO A 249 -3.82 3.97 17.39
N LEU A 250 -3.00 2.96 17.06
CA LEU A 250 -1.54 3.07 17.03
C LEU A 250 -1.09 3.96 15.86
N MET A 251 -1.69 3.77 14.68
CA MET A 251 -1.45 4.60 13.50
C MET A 251 -1.83 6.06 13.76
N GLU A 252 -3.01 6.33 14.32
CA GLU A 252 -3.46 7.69 14.66
C GLU A 252 -2.54 8.34 15.69
N LYS A 253 -2.12 7.59 16.73
CA LYS A 253 -1.15 8.08 17.71
C LYS A 253 0.13 8.58 17.04
N PHE A 254 0.67 7.82 16.09
CA PHE A 254 1.85 8.22 15.33
C PHE A 254 1.58 9.44 14.43
N LEU A 255 0.49 9.41 13.66
CA LEU A 255 0.14 10.49 12.74
C LEU A 255 -0.17 11.82 13.45
N ASN A 256 -0.58 11.78 14.72
CA ASN A 256 -0.89 12.97 15.53
C ASN A 256 0.31 13.55 16.32
N LYS A 257 1.49 12.91 16.28
CA LYS A 257 2.72 13.49 16.85
C LYS A 257 3.05 14.84 16.17
N ASN A 258 3.58 15.79 16.94
CA ASN A 258 4.05 17.06 16.41
C ASN A 258 5.40 16.91 15.71
#